data_AF-A0A0C9Z150-F1
#
_entry.id   AF-A0A0C9Z150-F1
#
_cell.length_a   1.000
_cell.length_b   1.000
_cell.length_c   1.000
_cell.angle_alpha   90.00
_cell.angle_beta   90.00
_cell.angle_gamma   90.00
#
_symmetry.space_group_name_H-M   'P 1'
#
loop_
_entity.id
_entity.type
_entity.pdbx_description
1 polymer ?
#
loop_
_entity_poly.entity_id
_entity_poly.type
_entity_poly.pdbx_seq_one_letter_code
_entity_poly.pdbx_strand_id
1 'polypeptide(L)'
;MCGRGLVLDFADAPINFPSQHVGAMSTNTESELSVQEVINYLRTPIHDIHNLVRLLCVPLEATRLLPPQYRKHHAHSSESGKVIDVSKFIPILQRILLEAVLPTWEPTLKEEGYMPLIQQYFCPDNSSTPSTAAGITALCAYSSILSLSTQIKLDMLLKLTKEYPIDRLYKTISEIPDAERRSLAWDDCLRNLFAVPGKVANALAGRIIPPLLEMPDYNNNLSVRCECLLYSLSSTFVPDDISLLTHLFTKLVGVGMFPSSAHLSPSQPSFFRSTLPVIRQRLRENGSGSRAYKSIWSTLMSSLPSLLTQRAVVGSLFASLDSMSAPNACSRSAVSLITAVILTRTWGQNYARLFVCWISRNTRALETFISDVLSVWTSPDHVKYSLLSQHLC
;
A
#
# COMPACT_ATOMS: atom_id res chain seq x y z
N MET A 1 -65.28 2.05 -76.90
CA MET A 1 -64.29 1.55 -77.88
C MET A 1 -63.39 0.54 -77.18
N CYS A 2 -63.29 -0.67 -77.77
CA CYS A 2 -62.42 -1.84 -77.53
C CYS A 2 -61.58 -1.89 -76.23
N GLY A 3 -61.54 -2.96 -75.43
CA GLY A 3 -62.09 -4.32 -75.53
C GLY A 3 -61.19 -5.33 -74.80
N ARG A 4 -61.82 -6.33 -74.15
CA ARG A 4 -61.33 -7.70 -73.78
C ARG A 4 -60.12 -7.81 -72.84
N GLY A 5 -60.02 -8.70 -71.86
CA GLY A 5 -60.82 -9.83 -71.35
C GLY A 5 -59.92 -10.48 -70.26
N LEU A 6 -60.38 -10.61 -69.00
CA LEU A 6 -60.94 -11.84 -68.43
C LEU A 6 -60.22 -13.12 -68.84
N VAL A 7 -59.50 -13.75 -67.90
CA VAL A 7 -59.69 -15.18 -67.56
C VAL A 7 -59.43 -15.36 -66.07
N LEU A 8 -60.50 -15.65 -65.34
CA LEU A 8 -60.51 -16.35 -64.05
C LEU A 8 -60.53 -17.85 -64.37
N ASP A 9 -59.78 -18.66 -63.65
CA ASP A 9 -60.12 -20.07 -63.48
C ASP A 9 -59.91 -20.49 -62.02
N PHE A 10 -61.02 -20.96 -61.45
CA PHE A 10 -61.17 -21.60 -60.14
C PHE A 10 -60.83 -23.09 -60.29
N ALA A 11 -60.21 -23.71 -59.27
CA ALA A 11 -60.64 -25.03 -58.78
C ALA A 11 -59.87 -25.46 -57.51
N ASP A 12 -60.65 -26.03 -56.61
CA ASP A 12 -60.37 -26.50 -55.24
C ASP A 12 -59.39 -27.67 -55.10
N ALA A 13 -58.50 -27.53 -54.09
CA ALA A 13 -58.08 -28.49 -53.02
C ALA A 13 -57.58 -29.92 -53.39
N PRO A 14 -57.02 -30.76 -52.46
CA PRO A 14 -56.37 -30.53 -51.15
C PRO A 14 -55.06 -31.37 -50.93
N ILE A 15 -54.49 -31.31 -49.70
CA ILE A 15 -53.57 -32.28 -49.01
C ILE A 15 -52.11 -32.45 -49.51
N ASN A 16 -51.10 -32.16 -48.65
CA ASN A 16 -50.03 -33.04 -48.11
C ASN A 16 -48.75 -32.26 -47.68
N PHE A 17 -48.27 -32.50 -46.46
CA PHE A 17 -46.88 -32.26 -46.01
C PHE A 17 -45.99 -33.48 -46.41
N PRO A 18 -44.65 -33.54 -46.23
CA PRO A 18 -43.57 -32.55 -46.11
C PRO A 18 -42.30 -32.88 -46.99
N SER A 19 -41.31 -31.97 -47.03
CA SER A 19 -39.82 -32.23 -46.97
C SER A 19 -38.90 -31.54 -47.99
N GLN A 20 -37.89 -30.85 -47.43
CA GLN A 20 -36.48 -30.65 -47.82
C GLN A 20 -36.08 -29.74 -49.01
N HIS A 21 -35.43 -28.61 -48.70
CA HIS A 21 -33.96 -28.43 -48.68
C HIS A 21 -33.59 -26.99 -48.25
N VAL A 22 -32.95 -26.81 -47.09
CA VAL A 22 -31.53 -26.43 -46.90
C VAL A 22 -31.17 -25.01 -47.34
N GLY A 23 -30.72 -24.20 -46.36
CA GLY A 23 -29.61 -23.26 -46.56
C GLY A 23 -29.88 -21.79 -46.22
N ALA A 24 -29.76 -21.43 -44.93
CA ALA A 24 -29.04 -20.23 -44.51
C ALA A 24 -28.86 -20.27 -42.98
N MET A 25 -27.69 -20.79 -42.58
CA MET A 25 -27.14 -20.66 -41.23
C MET A 25 -26.90 -19.17 -40.96
N SER A 26 -27.81 -18.54 -40.22
CA SER A 26 -27.56 -17.23 -39.63
C SER A 26 -26.47 -17.40 -38.56
N THR A 27 -25.30 -16.83 -38.83
CA THR A 27 -24.20 -16.67 -37.89
C THR A 27 -24.71 -15.95 -36.65
N ASN A 28 -24.84 -16.67 -35.54
CA ASN A 28 -25.07 -16.07 -34.22
C ASN A 28 -23.92 -15.12 -33.92
N THR A 29 -24.23 -13.82 -33.89
CA THR A 29 -23.43 -12.81 -33.20
C THR A 29 -23.30 -13.22 -31.73
N GLU A 30 -22.15 -13.76 -31.35
CA GLU A 30 -21.78 -13.99 -29.94
C GLU A 30 -21.75 -12.63 -29.22
N SER A 31 -22.76 -12.35 -28.40
CA SER A 31 -22.81 -11.15 -27.57
C SER A 31 -21.60 -11.10 -26.63
N GLU A 32 -20.87 -9.98 -26.63
CA GLU A 32 -19.77 -9.74 -25.69
C GLU A 32 -20.27 -9.87 -24.25
N LEU A 33 -19.67 -10.78 -23.47
CA LEU A 33 -20.04 -11.01 -22.06
C LEU A 33 -19.68 -9.78 -21.22
N SER A 34 -20.65 -9.23 -20.50
CA SER A 34 -20.41 -8.11 -19.57
C SER A 34 -19.78 -8.58 -18.25
N VAL A 35 -19.08 -7.68 -17.54
CA VAL A 35 -18.48 -8.01 -16.22
C VAL A 35 -19.54 -8.43 -15.20
N GLN A 36 -20.74 -7.86 -15.24
CA GLN A 36 -21.87 -8.30 -14.40
C GLN A 36 -22.35 -9.71 -14.76
N GLU A 37 -22.42 -10.05 -16.04
CA GLU A 37 -22.76 -11.42 -16.46
C GLU A 37 -21.72 -12.42 -15.97
N VAL A 38 -20.43 -12.09 -16.08
CA VAL A 38 -19.34 -12.91 -15.54
C VAL A 38 -19.52 -13.15 -14.03
N ILE A 39 -19.82 -12.11 -13.25
CA ILE A 39 -20.07 -12.25 -11.80
C ILE A 39 -21.24 -13.20 -11.53
N ASN A 40 -22.32 -13.13 -12.32
CA ASN A 40 -23.46 -14.03 -12.16
C ASN A 40 -23.11 -15.47 -12.56
N TYR A 41 -22.36 -15.67 -13.65
CA TYR A 41 -21.93 -16.99 -14.10
C TYR A 41 -20.93 -17.65 -13.15
N LEU A 42 -19.99 -16.90 -12.57
CA LEU A 42 -19.03 -17.44 -11.60
C LEU A 42 -19.69 -17.89 -10.28
N ARG A 43 -20.94 -17.49 -10.02
CA ARG A 43 -21.73 -17.98 -8.88
C ARG A 43 -22.50 -19.27 -9.19
N THR A 44 -22.62 -19.63 -10.46
CA THR A 44 -23.24 -20.88 -10.89
C THR A 44 -22.20 -22.00 -10.97
N PRO A 45 -22.57 -23.28 -10.82
CA PRO A 45 -21.64 -24.39 -10.96
C PRO A 45 -21.06 -24.40 -12.37
N ILE A 46 -19.74 -24.32 -12.46
CA ILE A 46 -18.98 -24.39 -13.71
C ILE A 46 -18.63 -25.87 -13.93
N HIS A 47 -18.66 -26.32 -15.19
CA HIS A 47 -18.41 -27.73 -15.53
C HIS A 47 -17.09 -27.97 -16.27
N ASP A 48 -16.41 -26.91 -16.71
CA ASP A 48 -15.19 -27.01 -17.52
C ASP A 48 -14.18 -25.91 -17.16
N ILE A 49 -12.91 -26.30 -17.07
CA ILE A 49 -11.77 -25.43 -16.77
C ILE A 49 -11.56 -24.38 -17.87
N HIS A 50 -11.77 -24.71 -19.14
CA HIS A 50 -11.60 -23.74 -20.23
C HIS A 50 -12.66 -22.64 -20.17
N ASN A 51 -13.90 -23.00 -19.82
CA ASN A 51 -14.96 -22.04 -19.56
C ASN A 51 -14.65 -21.14 -18.35
N LEU A 52 -14.12 -21.70 -17.26
CA LEU A 52 -13.67 -20.92 -16.11
C LEU A 52 -12.58 -19.91 -16.52
N VAL A 53 -11.53 -20.36 -17.23
CA VAL A 53 -10.44 -19.49 -17.69
C VAL A 53 -10.96 -18.37 -18.58
N ARG A 54 -11.87 -18.67 -19.53
CA ARG A 54 -12.48 -17.66 -20.41
C ARG A 54 -13.25 -16.60 -19.61
N LEU A 55 -14.05 -17.02 -18.64
CA LEU A 55 -14.79 -16.11 -17.75
C LEU A 55 -13.85 -15.23 -16.93
N LEU A 56 -12.72 -15.77 -16.46
CA LEU A 56 -11.73 -15.03 -15.69
C LEU A 56 -10.88 -14.07 -16.54
N CYS A 57 -10.73 -14.30 -17.83
CA CYS A 57 -10.01 -13.36 -18.70
C CYS A 57 -10.79 -12.06 -18.92
N VAL A 58 -12.13 -12.11 -18.97
CA VAL A 58 -12.98 -10.97 -19.33
C VAL A 58 -12.80 -9.76 -18.38
N PRO A 59 -12.93 -9.90 -17.04
CA PRO A 59 -12.73 -8.75 -16.13
C PRO A 59 -11.29 -8.24 -16.12
N LEU A 60 -10.30 -9.11 -16.33
CA LEU A 60 -8.89 -8.70 -16.38
C LEU A 60 -8.57 -7.91 -17.64
N GLU A 61 -9.16 -8.25 -18.78
CA GLU A 61 -9.00 -7.48 -20.02
C GLU A 61 -9.67 -6.11 -19.88
N ALA A 62 -10.88 -6.07 -19.35
CA ALA A 62 -11.63 -4.86 -19.03
C ALA A 62 -10.85 -3.88 -18.12
N THR A 63 -10.04 -4.39 -17.20
CA THR A 63 -9.21 -3.60 -16.29
C THR A 63 -7.78 -3.38 -16.80
N ARG A 64 -7.47 -3.89 -18.01
CA ARG A 64 -6.13 -3.89 -18.62
C ARG A 64 -5.07 -4.56 -17.75
N LEU A 65 -5.49 -5.54 -16.95
CA LEU A 65 -4.64 -6.35 -16.07
C LEU A 65 -4.40 -7.75 -16.63
N LEU A 66 -4.94 -8.11 -17.80
CA LEU A 66 -4.76 -9.45 -18.38
C LEU A 66 -3.29 -9.69 -18.81
N PRO A 67 -2.63 -10.75 -18.30
CA PRO A 67 -1.29 -11.08 -18.74
C PRO A 67 -1.26 -11.48 -20.23
N PRO A 68 -0.19 -11.13 -20.97
CA PRO A 68 -0.11 -11.32 -22.43
C PRO A 68 -0.29 -12.77 -22.86
N GLN A 69 0.15 -13.72 -22.03
CA GLN A 69 0.03 -15.17 -22.30
C GLN A 69 -1.42 -15.66 -22.36
N TYR A 70 -2.35 -14.99 -21.67
CA TYR A 70 -3.75 -15.40 -21.58
C TYR A 70 -4.66 -14.71 -22.60
N ARG A 71 -4.14 -13.75 -23.37
CA ARG A 71 -4.90 -13.11 -24.47
C ARG A 71 -5.37 -14.11 -25.52
N LYS A 72 -4.66 -15.23 -25.70
CA LYS A 72 -5.06 -16.32 -26.62
C LYS A 72 -6.40 -16.96 -26.25
N HIS A 73 -6.77 -16.92 -24.97
CA HIS A 73 -8.05 -17.46 -24.48
C HIS A 73 -9.19 -16.45 -24.56
N HIS A 74 -8.93 -15.25 -25.09
CA HIS A 74 -9.91 -14.18 -25.29
C HIS A 74 -9.83 -13.71 -26.74
N ALA A 75 -10.68 -14.25 -27.61
CA ALA A 75 -10.59 -14.05 -29.06
C ALA A 75 -11.05 -12.67 -29.57
N HIS A 76 -11.59 -11.80 -28.72
CA HIS A 76 -12.21 -10.55 -29.17
C HIS A 76 -11.76 -9.38 -28.30
N SER A 77 -10.98 -8.46 -28.87
CA SER A 77 -10.67 -7.19 -28.21
C SER A 77 -11.96 -6.36 -28.15
N SER A 78 -12.60 -6.29 -26.99
CA SER A 78 -13.65 -5.29 -26.80
C SER A 78 -12.98 -3.93 -26.66
N GLU A 79 -12.94 -3.17 -27.76
CA GLU A 79 -12.63 -1.74 -27.80
C GLU A 79 -13.77 -0.90 -27.19
N SER A 80 -14.43 -1.37 -26.12
CA SER A 80 -15.39 -0.56 -25.40
C SER A 80 -14.63 0.34 -24.43
N GLY A 81 -14.34 1.57 -24.85
CA GLY A 81 -13.69 2.63 -24.08
C GLY A 81 -14.44 3.10 -22.81
N LYS A 82 -15.30 2.27 -22.21
CA LYS A 82 -15.90 2.52 -20.91
C LYS A 82 -14.87 2.23 -19.82
N VAL A 83 -14.46 3.28 -19.12
CA VAL A 83 -13.68 3.19 -17.88
C VAL A 83 -14.52 2.39 -16.88
N ILE A 84 -14.13 1.13 -16.64
CA ILE A 84 -14.78 0.29 -15.64
C ILE A 84 -14.25 0.68 -14.27
N ASP A 85 -15.18 0.88 -13.32
CA ASP A 85 -14.86 1.20 -11.95
C ASP A 85 -14.33 -0.04 -11.21
N VAL A 86 -13.01 -0.22 -11.26
CA VAL A 86 -12.24 -1.33 -10.67
C VAL A 86 -12.63 -1.55 -9.21
N SER A 87 -12.87 -0.46 -8.46
CA SER A 87 -13.15 -0.49 -7.03
C SER A 87 -14.48 -1.19 -6.67
N LYS A 88 -15.44 -1.26 -7.61
CA LYS A 88 -16.75 -1.87 -7.38
C LYS A 88 -16.77 -3.37 -7.62
N PHE A 89 -16.13 -3.83 -8.70
CA PHE A 89 -16.27 -5.22 -9.14
C PHE A 89 -15.16 -6.13 -8.63
N ILE A 90 -13.93 -5.62 -8.47
CA ILE A 90 -12.80 -6.44 -8.02
C ILE A 90 -13.01 -7.05 -6.63
N PRO A 91 -13.50 -6.33 -5.61
CA PRO A 91 -13.77 -6.94 -4.30
C PRO A 91 -14.76 -8.12 -4.39
N ILE A 92 -15.79 -8.00 -5.24
CA ILE A 92 -16.80 -9.04 -5.46
C ILE A 92 -16.15 -10.26 -6.12
N LEU A 93 -15.34 -10.04 -7.16
CA LEU A 93 -14.63 -11.11 -7.87
C LEU A 93 -13.63 -11.81 -6.97
N GLN A 94 -12.82 -11.06 -6.21
CA GLN A 94 -11.89 -11.62 -5.22
C GLN A 94 -12.60 -12.51 -4.20
N ARG A 95 -13.76 -12.08 -3.71
CA ARG A 95 -14.57 -12.87 -2.78
C ARG A 95 -15.07 -14.16 -3.43
N ILE A 96 -15.66 -14.09 -4.62
CA ILE A 96 -16.14 -15.27 -5.36
C ILE A 96 -14.98 -16.24 -5.62
N LEU A 97 -13.81 -15.71 -6.00
CA LEU A 97 -12.62 -16.52 -6.22
C LEU A 97 -12.19 -17.27 -4.95
N LEU A 98 -12.22 -16.62 -3.79
CA LEU A 98 -11.82 -17.22 -2.53
C LEU A 98 -12.86 -18.17 -1.93
N GLU A 99 -14.15 -17.92 -2.14
CA GLU A 99 -15.26 -18.67 -1.52
C GLU A 99 -15.80 -19.80 -2.40
N ALA A 100 -15.82 -19.63 -3.72
CA ALA A 100 -16.46 -20.57 -4.65
C ALA A 100 -15.48 -21.23 -5.63
N VAL A 101 -14.54 -20.47 -6.20
CA VAL A 101 -13.65 -21.01 -7.25
C VAL A 101 -12.50 -21.81 -6.66
N LEU A 102 -11.69 -21.20 -5.78
CA LEU A 102 -10.50 -21.85 -5.23
C LEU A 102 -10.80 -23.15 -4.48
N PRO A 103 -11.84 -23.26 -3.63
CA PRO A 103 -12.13 -24.52 -2.92
C PRO A 103 -12.42 -25.70 -3.84
N THR A 104 -12.96 -25.46 -5.03
CA THR A 104 -13.35 -26.51 -5.99
C THR A 104 -12.29 -26.75 -7.06
N TRP A 105 -11.66 -25.68 -7.57
CA TRP A 105 -10.83 -25.73 -8.77
C TRP A 105 -9.33 -25.59 -8.51
N GLU A 106 -8.88 -25.36 -7.26
CA GLU A 106 -7.45 -25.26 -6.92
C GLU A 106 -6.57 -26.37 -7.51
N PRO A 107 -6.88 -27.68 -7.34
CA PRO A 107 -5.99 -28.74 -7.83
C PRO A 107 -5.85 -28.68 -9.36
N THR A 108 -6.97 -28.57 -10.07
CA THR A 108 -7.00 -28.48 -11.54
C THR A 108 -6.28 -27.23 -12.06
N LEU A 109 -6.48 -26.08 -11.41
CA LEU A 109 -5.79 -24.82 -11.77
C LEU A 109 -4.27 -24.89 -11.57
N LYS A 110 -3.81 -25.67 -10.58
CA LYS A 110 -2.38 -25.92 -10.35
C LYS A 110 -1.80 -26.87 -11.39
N GLU A 111 -2.48 -27.97 -11.67
CA GLU A 111 -2.06 -28.98 -12.66
C GLU A 111 -1.94 -28.38 -14.07
N GLU A 112 -2.93 -27.58 -14.46
CA GLU A 112 -2.99 -26.92 -15.78
C GLU A 112 -2.20 -25.60 -15.86
N GLY A 113 -1.57 -25.15 -14.76
CA GLY A 113 -0.73 -23.95 -14.76
C GLY A 113 -1.47 -22.61 -14.87
N TYR A 114 -2.77 -22.56 -14.56
CA TYR A 114 -3.58 -21.33 -14.59
C TYR A 114 -3.58 -20.54 -13.27
N MET A 115 -2.90 -21.00 -12.22
CA MET A 115 -2.75 -20.24 -10.96
C MET A 115 -2.27 -18.78 -11.12
N PRO A 116 -1.34 -18.43 -12.03
CA PRO A 116 -0.94 -17.04 -12.24
C PRO A 116 -2.10 -16.12 -12.66
N LEU A 117 -3.10 -16.66 -13.38
CA LEU A 117 -4.30 -15.90 -13.76
C LEU A 117 -5.12 -15.50 -12.53
N ILE A 118 -5.28 -16.41 -11.57
CA ILE A 118 -5.95 -16.13 -10.30
C ILE A 118 -5.14 -15.13 -9.49
N GLN A 119 -3.83 -15.29 -9.43
CA GLN A 119 -2.94 -14.38 -8.69
C GLN A 119 -3.07 -12.94 -9.21
N GLN A 120 -3.34 -12.72 -10.50
CA GLN A 120 -3.52 -11.40 -11.07
C GLN A 120 -4.69 -10.60 -10.45
N TYR A 121 -5.73 -11.30 -9.96
CA TYR A 121 -6.85 -10.67 -9.25
C TYR A 121 -6.50 -10.18 -7.85
N PHE A 122 -5.35 -10.60 -7.30
CA PHE A 122 -4.92 -10.25 -5.95
C PHE A 122 -3.63 -9.43 -5.96
N CYS A 123 -2.62 -9.91 -6.68
CA CYS A 123 -1.31 -9.29 -6.82
C CYS A 123 -0.97 -9.19 -8.32
N PRO A 124 -1.47 -8.15 -9.02
CA PRO A 124 -1.21 -7.98 -10.44
C PRO A 124 0.28 -7.76 -10.73
N ASP A 125 0.82 -8.48 -11.73
CA ASP A 125 2.23 -8.42 -12.11
C ASP A 125 2.63 -7.05 -12.72
N ASN A 126 3.84 -6.57 -12.40
CA ASN A 126 4.31 -5.21 -12.71
C ASN A 126 4.81 -4.98 -14.15
N SER A 127 4.42 -5.82 -15.11
CA SER A 127 5.19 -5.98 -16.35
C SER A 127 5.20 -4.76 -17.30
N SER A 128 4.37 -3.72 -17.09
CA SER A 128 4.47 -2.48 -17.86
C SER A 128 3.73 -1.34 -17.17
N THR A 129 4.49 -0.47 -16.49
CA THR A 129 4.01 0.74 -15.77
C THR A 129 3.05 0.45 -14.60
N PRO A 130 3.26 1.08 -13.41
CA PRO A 130 2.30 0.95 -12.33
C PRO A 130 0.96 1.58 -12.74
N SER A 131 -0.02 0.73 -13.07
CA SER A 131 -1.39 1.15 -13.35
C SER A 131 -2.14 1.43 -12.05
N THR A 132 -2.90 2.53 -11.99
CA THR A 132 -3.80 2.83 -10.87
C THR A 132 -4.78 1.68 -10.63
N ALA A 133 -5.22 0.99 -11.69
CA ALA A 133 -6.08 -0.20 -11.57
C ALA A 133 -5.38 -1.35 -10.82
N ALA A 134 -4.09 -1.56 -11.05
CA ALA A 134 -3.30 -2.58 -10.36
C ALA A 134 -3.20 -2.26 -8.86
N GLY A 135 -2.97 -0.98 -8.53
CA GLY A 135 -2.96 -0.50 -7.15
C GLY A 135 -4.31 -0.65 -6.44
N ILE A 136 -5.42 -0.29 -7.09
CA ILE A 136 -6.78 -0.47 -6.53
C ILE A 136 -7.06 -1.95 -6.29
N THR A 137 -6.72 -2.82 -7.24
CA THR A 137 -6.86 -4.28 -7.08
C THR A 137 -6.08 -4.80 -5.88
N ALA A 138 -4.84 -4.35 -5.69
CA ALA A 138 -4.00 -4.71 -4.54
C ALA A 138 -4.60 -4.20 -3.21
N LEU A 139 -5.13 -2.98 -3.17
CA LEU A 139 -5.81 -2.43 -1.99
C LEU A 139 -7.02 -3.30 -1.58
N CYS A 140 -7.86 -3.69 -2.55
CA CYS A 140 -8.97 -4.60 -2.32
C CYS A 140 -8.50 -5.98 -1.85
N ALA A 141 -7.38 -6.47 -2.41
CA ALA A 141 -6.83 -7.79 -2.08
C ALA A 141 -6.41 -7.89 -0.62
N TYR A 142 -5.81 -6.83 -0.06
CA TYR A 142 -5.50 -6.79 1.39
C TYR A 142 -6.74 -7.01 2.25
N SER A 143 -7.88 -6.44 1.89
CA SER A 143 -9.13 -6.63 2.64
C SER A 143 -9.68 -8.05 2.46
N SER A 144 -9.70 -8.56 1.22
CA SER A 144 -10.30 -9.85 0.86
C SER A 144 -9.50 -11.07 1.34
N ILE A 145 -8.17 -10.98 1.34
CA ILE A 145 -7.29 -12.08 1.76
C ILE A 145 -7.33 -12.26 3.28
N LEU A 146 -7.36 -11.15 4.03
CA LEU A 146 -7.31 -11.17 5.51
C LEU A 146 -8.59 -11.70 6.17
N SER A 147 -9.67 -11.89 5.41
CA SER A 147 -10.94 -12.39 5.94
C SER A 147 -11.03 -13.92 6.03
N LEU A 148 -10.08 -14.69 5.46
CA LEU A 148 -10.19 -16.15 5.34
C LEU A 148 -8.86 -16.86 5.59
N SER A 149 -8.87 -18.04 6.24
CA SER A 149 -7.67 -18.81 6.61
C SER A 149 -7.42 -20.01 5.69
N THR A 150 -6.64 -19.85 4.61
CA THR A 150 -6.15 -20.98 3.79
C THR A 150 -4.67 -20.79 3.40
N GLN A 151 -3.94 -21.88 3.13
CA GLN A 151 -2.50 -21.83 2.82
C GLN A 151 -2.21 -20.99 1.55
N ILE A 152 -3.00 -21.13 0.48
CA ILE A 152 -2.84 -20.35 -0.75
C ILE A 152 -2.91 -18.84 -0.47
N LYS A 153 -3.75 -18.43 0.49
CA LYS A 153 -3.90 -17.02 0.86
C LYS A 153 -2.63 -16.46 1.50
N LEU A 154 -1.87 -17.29 2.21
CA LEU A 154 -0.58 -16.90 2.76
C LEU A 154 0.46 -16.66 1.66
N ASP A 155 0.51 -17.53 0.65
CA ASP A 155 1.43 -17.35 -0.49
C ASP A 155 1.06 -16.09 -1.30
N MET A 156 -0.25 -15.86 -1.51
CA MET A 156 -0.74 -14.63 -2.15
C MET A 156 -0.43 -13.38 -1.31
N LEU A 157 -0.61 -13.44 0.01
CA LEU A 157 -0.28 -12.34 0.91
C LEU A 157 1.23 -12.05 0.96
N LEU A 158 2.06 -13.10 0.92
CA LEU A 158 3.51 -12.98 0.85
C LEU A 158 3.93 -12.25 -0.43
N LYS A 159 3.36 -12.62 -1.58
CA LYS A 159 3.61 -11.92 -2.85
C LYS A 159 3.10 -10.47 -2.78
N LEU A 160 1.90 -10.26 -2.26
CA LEU A 160 1.26 -8.94 -2.15
C LEU A 160 2.08 -7.97 -1.28
N THR A 161 2.56 -8.42 -0.12
CA THR A 161 3.38 -7.60 0.81
C THR A 161 4.75 -7.23 0.24
N LYS A 162 5.29 -8.05 -0.67
CA LYS A 162 6.53 -7.77 -1.37
C LYS A 162 6.35 -6.79 -2.54
N GLU A 163 5.31 -6.99 -3.35
CA GLU A 163 5.09 -6.25 -4.60
C GLU A 163 4.33 -4.93 -4.40
N TYR A 164 3.44 -4.88 -3.40
CA TYR A 164 2.59 -3.71 -3.07
C TYR A 164 2.79 -3.25 -1.62
N PRO A 165 4.01 -2.82 -1.25
CA PRO A 165 4.28 -2.22 0.06
C PRO A 165 3.62 -0.84 0.20
N ILE A 166 3.62 -0.32 1.43
CA ILE A 166 2.93 0.92 1.81
C ILE A 166 3.26 2.13 0.93
N ASP A 167 4.50 2.29 0.51
CA ASP A 167 4.93 3.41 -0.34
C ASP A 167 4.31 3.35 -1.75
N ARG A 168 4.09 2.14 -2.27
CA ARG A 168 3.43 1.94 -3.56
C ARG A 168 1.91 2.08 -3.45
N LEU A 169 1.32 1.55 -2.38
CA LEU A 169 -0.10 1.72 -2.09
C LEU A 169 -0.45 3.19 -1.90
N TYR A 170 0.42 3.93 -1.21
CA TYR A 170 0.29 5.38 -1.03
C TYR A 170 0.17 6.10 -2.37
N LYS A 171 1.02 5.78 -3.36
CA LYS A 171 0.94 6.41 -4.68
C LYS A 171 -0.45 6.26 -5.32
N THR A 172 -1.01 5.06 -5.24
CA THR A 172 -2.37 4.78 -5.75
C THR A 172 -3.42 5.61 -5.03
N ILE A 173 -3.30 5.73 -3.70
CA ILE A 173 -4.25 6.48 -2.87
C ILE A 173 -4.11 7.99 -3.09
N SER A 174 -2.89 8.49 -3.29
CA SER A 174 -2.61 9.90 -3.57
C SER A 174 -3.20 10.38 -4.90
N GLU A 175 -3.39 9.46 -5.85
CA GLU A 175 -4.03 9.73 -7.15
C GLU A 175 -5.57 9.86 -7.05
N ILE A 176 -6.18 9.55 -5.89
CA ILE A 176 -7.62 9.70 -5.67
C ILE A 176 -7.96 11.20 -5.55
N PRO A 177 -8.78 11.77 -6.45
CA PRO A 177 -9.03 13.22 -6.48
C PRO A 177 -9.90 13.69 -5.32
N ASP A 178 -10.81 12.85 -4.84
CA ASP A 178 -11.72 13.17 -3.75
C ASP A 178 -11.03 12.97 -2.40
N ALA A 179 -10.93 14.05 -1.61
CA ALA A 179 -10.19 14.06 -0.35
C ALA A 179 -10.81 13.16 0.72
N GLU A 180 -12.13 13.09 0.80
CA GLU A 180 -12.84 12.25 1.78
C GLU A 180 -12.65 10.77 1.47
N ARG A 181 -12.85 10.38 0.20
CA ARG A 181 -12.60 9.02 -0.29
C ARG A 181 -11.13 8.63 -0.14
N ARG A 182 -10.21 9.56 -0.41
CA ARG A 182 -8.77 9.35 -0.22
C ARG A 182 -8.43 9.10 1.25
N SER A 183 -8.99 9.89 2.17
CA SER A 183 -8.81 9.69 3.61
C SER A 183 -9.38 8.36 4.09
N LEU A 184 -10.58 7.99 3.62
CA LEU A 184 -11.22 6.72 3.94
C LEU A 184 -10.41 5.53 3.41
N ALA A 185 -10.00 5.58 2.14
CA ALA A 185 -9.16 4.55 1.51
C ALA A 185 -7.81 4.42 2.23
N TRP A 186 -7.25 5.52 2.72
CA TRP A 186 -6.02 5.51 3.52
C TRP A 186 -6.22 4.84 4.87
N ASP A 187 -7.28 5.16 5.62
CA ASP A 187 -7.55 4.49 6.90
C ASP A 187 -7.81 2.99 6.72
N ASP A 188 -8.58 2.62 5.70
CA ASP A 188 -8.81 1.21 5.34
C ASP A 188 -7.51 0.49 4.99
N CYS A 189 -6.63 1.13 4.20
CA CYS A 189 -5.33 0.61 3.84
C CYS A 189 -4.46 0.38 5.09
N LEU A 190 -4.35 1.39 5.97
CA LEU A 190 -3.56 1.28 7.19
C LEU A 190 -4.13 0.19 8.11
N ARG A 191 -5.44 0.16 8.32
CA ARG A 191 -6.11 -0.87 9.14
C ARG A 191 -5.77 -2.27 8.65
N ASN A 192 -5.83 -2.51 7.34
CA ASN A 192 -5.49 -3.81 6.77
C ASN A 192 -4.00 -4.13 6.91
N LEU A 193 -3.10 -3.20 6.58
CA LEU A 193 -1.65 -3.40 6.67
C LEU A 193 -1.18 -3.72 8.09
N PHE A 194 -1.71 -3.04 9.11
CA PHE A 194 -1.37 -3.29 10.52
C PHE A 194 -2.06 -4.53 11.09
N ALA A 195 -3.17 -4.99 10.48
CA ALA A 195 -3.81 -6.24 10.88
C ALA A 195 -3.08 -7.49 10.37
N VAL A 196 -2.25 -7.38 9.32
CA VAL A 196 -1.58 -8.52 8.66
C VAL A 196 -0.90 -9.46 9.66
N PRO A 197 0.05 -9.03 10.51
CA PRO A 197 0.79 -9.98 11.35
C PRO A 197 -0.11 -10.70 12.36
N GLY A 198 -1.04 -9.98 12.99
CA GLY A 198 -1.98 -10.57 13.94
C GLY A 198 -2.94 -11.56 13.27
N LYS A 199 -3.42 -11.24 12.06
CA LYS A 199 -4.28 -12.14 11.29
C LYS A 199 -3.53 -13.39 10.82
N VAL A 200 -2.28 -13.25 10.38
CA VAL A 200 -1.43 -14.38 9.98
C VAL A 200 -1.13 -15.28 11.17
N ALA A 201 -0.75 -14.71 12.32
CA ALA A 201 -0.51 -15.47 13.55
C ALA A 201 -1.76 -16.25 13.99
N ASN A 202 -2.93 -15.62 13.93
CA ASN A 202 -4.20 -16.27 14.26
C ASN A 202 -4.58 -17.38 13.26
N ALA A 203 -4.37 -17.15 11.97
CA ALA A 203 -4.68 -18.12 10.92
C ALA A 203 -3.79 -19.37 10.98
N LEU A 204 -2.53 -19.20 11.41
CA LEU A 204 -1.57 -20.29 11.52
C LEU A 204 -1.61 -21.00 12.87
N ALA A 205 -2.26 -20.44 13.89
CA ALA A 205 -2.53 -21.07 15.19
C ALA A 205 -1.31 -21.82 15.80
N GLY A 206 -0.13 -21.18 15.76
CA GLY A 206 1.12 -21.75 16.29
C GLY A 206 1.95 -22.59 15.30
N ARG A 207 1.53 -22.69 14.04
CA ARG A 207 2.37 -23.21 12.94
C ARG A 207 3.46 -22.21 12.56
N ILE A 208 4.49 -22.70 11.88
CA ILE A 208 5.62 -21.90 11.41
C ILE A 208 5.12 -20.77 10.50
N ILE A 209 5.40 -19.53 10.89
CA ILE A 209 5.07 -18.34 10.14
C ILE A 209 6.22 -18.04 9.18
N PRO A 210 5.96 -17.74 7.88
CA PRO A 210 7.00 -17.28 6.97
C PRO A 210 7.67 -16.01 7.54
N PRO A 211 9.02 -15.90 7.54
CA PRO A 211 9.73 -14.80 8.19
C PRO A 211 9.23 -13.42 7.76
N LEU A 212 8.98 -13.21 6.46
CA LEU A 212 8.49 -11.92 5.94
C LEU A 212 7.13 -11.47 6.51
N LEU A 213 6.30 -12.41 6.99
CA LEU A 213 5.00 -12.15 7.60
C LEU A 213 5.03 -12.24 9.12
N GLU A 214 6.18 -12.61 9.70
CA GLU A 214 6.38 -12.60 11.14
C GLU A 214 6.39 -11.15 11.65
N MET A 215 5.84 -10.94 12.85
CA MET A 215 5.68 -9.61 13.43
C MET A 215 6.94 -8.73 13.40
N PRO A 216 8.15 -9.17 13.80
CA PRO A 216 9.33 -8.30 13.81
C PRO A 216 9.79 -7.94 12.39
N ASP A 217 9.94 -8.93 11.51
CA ASP A 217 10.45 -8.74 10.15
C ASP A 217 9.48 -7.94 9.28
N TYR A 218 8.18 -8.23 9.38
CA TYR A 218 7.13 -7.48 8.67
C TYR A 218 7.15 -6.00 9.06
N ASN A 219 7.22 -5.70 10.36
CA ASN A 219 7.23 -4.32 10.87
C ASN A 219 8.53 -3.58 10.57
N ASN A 220 9.67 -4.29 10.57
CA ASN A 220 10.96 -3.72 10.16
C ASN A 220 10.92 -3.35 8.68
N ASN A 221 10.42 -4.24 7.82
CA ASN A 221 10.22 -3.95 6.40
C ASN A 221 9.24 -2.79 6.21
N LEU A 222 8.10 -2.79 6.93
CA LEU A 222 7.14 -1.68 6.89
C LEU A 222 7.80 -0.34 7.25
N SER A 223 8.66 -0.32 8.27
CA SER A 223 9.41 0.88 8.67
C SER A 223 10.34 1.37 7.56
N VAL A 224 11.09 0.46 6.91
CA VAL A 224 11.95 0.78 5.76
C VAL A 224 11.12 1.33 4.59
N ARG A 225 9.97 0.74 4.29
CA ARG A 225 9.08 1.22 3.21
C ARG A 225 8.44 2.57 3.54
N CYS A 226 8.09 2.84 4.79
CA CYS A 226 7.67 4.17 5.24
C CYS A 226 8.78 5.22 5.05
N GLU A 227 10.04 4.86 5.30
CA GLU A 227 11.16 5.77 5.06
C GLU A 227 11.40 6.00 3.56
N CYS A 228 11.29 4.96 2.72
CA CYS A 228 11.28 5.10 1.26
C CYS A 228 10.16 6.02 0.76
N LEU A 229 8.95 5.90 1.34
CA LEU A 229 7.84 6.80 1.05
C LEU A 229 8.23 8.26 1.31
N LEU A 230 8.75 8.56 2.51
CA LEU A 230 9.17 9.92 2.87
C LEU A 230 10.21 10.49 1.91
N TYR A 231 11.18 9.68 1.48
CA TYR A 231 12.17 10.13 0.51
C TYR A 231 11.57 10.36 -0.88
N SER A 232 10.69 9.47 -1.35
CA SER A 232 10.01 9.67 -2.63
C SER A 232 9.18 10.96 -2.64
N LEU A 233 8.43 11.21 -1.56
CA LEU A 233 7.62 12.41 -1.40
C LEU A 233 8.44 13.67 -1.22
N SER A 234 9.68 13.58 -0.72
CA SER A 234 10.52 14.76 -0.50
C SER A 234 10.69 15.61 -1.77
N SER A 235 10.64 15.00 -2.96
CA SER A 235 10.78 15.71 -4.24
C SER A 235 9.45 16.19 -4.84
N THR A 236 8.31 15.68 -4.37
CA THR A 236 6.97 15.92 -4.96
C THR A 236 5.94 16.31 -3.91
N PHE A 237 6.38 16.82 -2.76
CA PHE A 237 5.56 17.00 -1.56
C PHE A 237 4.43 18.02 -1.76
N VAL A 238 3.20 17.60 -1.47
CA VAL A 238 1.98 18.42 -1.50
C VAL A 238 1.41 18.57 -0.09
N PRO A 239 0.73 19.68 0.27
CA PRO A 239 0.19 19.88 1.61
C PRO A 239 -0.70 18.73 2.12
N ASP A 240 -1.52 18.11 1.27
CA ASP A 240 -2.37 16.99 1.66
C ASP A 240 -1.55 15.78 2.18
N ASP A 241 -0.34 15.59 1.67
CA ASP A 241 0.53 14.49 2.03
C ASP A 241 0.88 14.52 3.52
N ILE A 242 1.00 15.71 4.12
CA ILE A 242 1.34 15.84 5.54
C ILE A 242 0.28 15.23 6.44
N SER A 243 -1.00 15.35 6.06
CA SER A 243 -2.12 14.83 6.84
C SER A 243 -2.10 13.30 6.85
N LEU A 244 -1.88 12.70 5.67
CA LEU A 244 -1.79 11.25 5.48
C LEU A 244 -0.55 10.67 6.20
N LEU A 245 0.60 11.35 6.11
CA LEU A 245 1.83 10.95 6.81
C LEU A 245 1.71 11.07 8.32
N THR A 246 1.08 12.14 8.81
CA THR A 246 0.82 12.35 10.24
C THR A 246 -0.09 11.25 10.79
N HIS A 247 -1.12 10.86 10.03
CA HIS A 247 -1.98 9.73 10.38
C HIS A 247 -1.19 8.41 10.45
N LEU A 248 -0.35 8.13 9.45
CA LEU A 248 0.52 6.95 9.43
C LEU A 248 1.45 6.90 10.66
N PHE A 249 2.17 7.99 10.95
CA PHE A 249 3.08 8.03 12.09
C PHE A 249 2.35 7.92 13.43
N THR A 250 1.13 8.45 13.53
CA THR A 250 0.29 8.25 14.70
C THR A 250 -0.10 6.78 14.88
N LYS A 251 -0.44 6.07 13.79
CA LYS A 251 -0.71 4.62 13.84
C LYS A 251 0.55 3.83 14.22
N LEU A 252 1.70 4.16 13.64
CA LEU A 252 3.00 3.53 13.98
C LEU A 252 3.33 3.69 15.48
N VAL A 253 3.05 4.86 16.07
CA VAL A 253 3.18 5.06 17.53
C VAL A 253 2.17 4.19 18.29
N GLY A 254 0.91 4.16 17.84
CA GLY A 254 -0.15 3.36 18.46
C GLY A 254 0.12 1.85 18.49
N VAL A 255 0.79 1.30 17.47
CA VAL A 255 1.19 -0.12 17.42
C VAL A 255 2.56 -0.38 18.09
N GLY A 256 3.19 0.63 18.69
CA GLY A 256 4.43 0.47 19.46
C GLY A 256 5.72 0.41 18.64
N MET A 257 5.75 0.94 17.40
CA MET A 257 6.95 0.97 16.55
C MET A 257 8.05 1.92 17.04
N PHE A 258 7.77 2.73 18.05
CA PHE A 258 8.69 3.74 18.60
C PHE A 258 9.02 3.46 20.07
N PRO A 259 9.76 2.37 20.36
CA PRO A 259 10.16 2.06 21.72
C PRO A 259 11.21 3.06 22.23
N SER A 260 11.08 3.49 23.48
CA SER A 260 11.98 4.46 24.12
C SER A 260 13.12 3.83 24.94
N SER A 261 13.29 2.50 24.86
CA SER A 261 14.36 1.75 25.55
C SER A 261 15.53 1.46 24.62
N ALA A 262 16.76 1.61 25.13
CA ALA A 262 17.98 1.29 24.38
C ALA A 262 18.18 -0.22 24.20
N HIS A 263 17.66 -1.03 25.13
CA HIS A 263 17.62 -2.48 25.04
C HIS A 263 16.26 -2.92 24.52
N LEU A 264 16.27 -3.54 23.34
CA LEU A 264 15.08 -4.07 22.69
C LEU A 264 15.18 -5.59 22.62
N SER A 265 14.08 -6.28 22.91
CA SER A 265 13.96 -7.69 22.60
C SER A 265 14.14 -7.91 21.09
N PRO A 266 14.72 -9.04 20.63
CA PRO A 266 14.77 -9.38 19.20
C PRO A 266 13.38 -9.37 18.52
N SER A 267 12.32 -9.68 19.27
CA SER A 267 10.94 -9.66 18.80
C SER A 267 10.27 -8.27 18.82
N GLN A 268 10.95 -7.25 19.37
CA GLN A 268 10.38 -5.91 19.50
C GLN A 268 10.74 -5.05 18.27
N PRO A 269 9.74 -4.61 17.50
CA PRO A 269 9.95 -3.78 16.33
C PRO A 269 10.41 -2.37 16.73
N SER A 270 11.27 -1.76 15.91
CA SER A 270 11.72 -0.38 16.08
C SER A 270 11.93 0.31 14.74
N PHE A 271 11.16 1.38 14.53
CA PHE A 271 11.22 2.17 13.30
C PHE A 271 12.64 2.68 13.04
N PHE A 272 13.25 3.34 14.03
CA PHE A 272 14.57 3.96 13.86
C PHE A 272 15.70 2.95 13.80
N ARG A 273 15.60 1.80 14.48
CA ARG A 273 16.62 0.75 14.36
C ARG A 273 16.73 0.24 12.92
N SER A 274 15.60 0.08 12.25
CA SER A 274 15.52 -0.44 10.87
C SER A 274 15.82 0.63 9.81
N THR A 275 15.56 1.91 10.10
CA THR A 275 15.62 3.00 9.10
C THR A 275 16.84 3.92 9.24
N LEU A 276 17.44 4.03 10.43
CA LEU A 276 18.55 4.97 10.69
C LEU A 276 19.73 4.85 9.71
N PRO A 277 20.18 3.66 9.30
CA PRO A 277 21.24 3.55 8.30
C PRO A 277 20.90 4.29 7.00
N VAL A 278 19.67 4.12 6.50
CA VAL A 278 19.17 4.74 5.27
C VAL A 278 18.96 6.23 5.46
N ILE A 279 18.36 6.64 6.59
CA ILE A 279 18.17 8.06 6.94
C ILE A 279 19.52 8.78 6.96
N ARG A 280 20.54 8.21 7.62
CA ARG A 280 21.88 8.81 7.70
C ARG A 280 22.54 8.92 6.34
N GLN A 281 22.40 7.92 5.49
CA GLN A 281 22.90 7.96 4.12
C GLN A 281 22.27 9.13 3.35
N ARG A 282 20.95 9.23 3.34
CA ARG A 282 20.20 10.29 2.64
C ARG A 282 20.48 11.70 3.18
N LEU A 283 20.70 11.83 4.49
CA LEU A 283 21.07 13.11 5.11
C LEU A 283 22.49 13.57 4.78
N ARG A 284 23.41 12.63 4.52
CA ARG A 284 24.81 12.88 4.14
C ARG A 284 24.97 13.28 2.67
N GLU A 285 24.01 12.92 1.82
CA GLU A 285 23.99 13.38 0.43
C GLU A 285 23.97 14.91 0.40
N ASN A 286 24.91 15.50 -0.35
CA ASN A 286 24.99 16.95 -0.53
C ASN A 286 24.27 17.31 -1.83
N GLY A 287 23.02 17.73 -1.73
CA GLY A 287 22.19 18.05 -2.90
C GLY A 287 20.85 18.68 -2.56
N SER A 288 20.10 19.11 -3.58
CA SER A 288 18.73 19.61 -3.44
C SER A 288 17.80 18.56 -2.81
N GLY A 289 17.94 17.29 -3.19
CA GLY A 289 17.17 16.17 -2.62
C GLY A 289 17.35 16.01 -1.09
N SER A 290 18.57 16.18 -0.58
CA SER A 290 18.85 16.14 0.87
C SER A 290 18.20 17.29 1.63
N ARG A 291 18.14 18.50 1.04
CA ARG A 291 17.41 19.63 1.64
C ARG A 291 15.91 19.36 1.68
N ALA A 292 15.35 18.85 0.60
CA ALA A 292 13.92 18.52 0.53
C ALA A 292 13.56 17.40 1.52
N TYR A 293 14.41 16.39 1.63
CA TYR A 293 14.29 15.31 2.61
C TYR A 293 14.40 15.78 4.07
N LYS A 294 15.31 16.72 4.37
CA LYS A 294 15.38 17.38 5.68
C LYS A 294 14.10 18.18 5.98
N SER A 295 13.57 18.86 4.96
CA SER A 295 12.36 19.65 5.08
C SER A 295 11.16 18.77 5.43
N ILE A 296 10.92 17.68 4.69
CA ILE A 296 9.76 16.80 4.95
C ILE A 296 9.81 16.18 6.36
N TRP A 297 10.99 15.78 6.84
CA TRP A 297 11.17 15.32 8.22
C TRP A 297 10.86 16.41 9.24
N SER A 298 11.33 17.64 9.01
CA SER A 298 11.06 18.78 9.89
C SER A 298 9.56 19.09 9.93
N THR A 299 8.91 19.13 8.76
CA THR A 299 7.47 19.38 8.63
C THR A 299 6.67 18.29 9.34
N LEU A 300 7.00 17.01 9.11
CA LEU A 300 6.36 15.87 9.78
C LEU A 300 6.49 15.94 11.30
N MET A 301 7.69 16.18 11.82
CA MET A 301 7.89 16.25 13.28
C MET A 301 7.11 17.41 13.90
N SER A 302 6.93 18.52 13.18
CA SER A 302 6.12 19.66 13.63
C SER A 302 4.61 19.46 13.49
N SER A 303 4.16 18.60 12.56
CA SER A 303 2.74 18.35 12.29
C SER A 303 2.12 17.26 13.16
N LEU A 304 2.94 16.50 13.92
CA LEU A 304 2.43 15.46 14.83
C LEU A 304 1.51 16.09 15.89
N PRO A 305 0.25 15.63 16.01
CA PRO A 305 -0.81 16.37 16.70
C PRO A 305 -0.73 16.29 18.22
N SER A 306 -0.08 15.26 18.77
CA SER A 306 0.01 15.05 20.21
C SER A 306 1.43 15.11 20.72
N LEU A 307 1.61 15.75 21.88
CA LEU A 307 2.89 15.77 22.59
C LEU A 307 3.37 14.34 22.87
N LEU A 308 2.47 13.41 23.22
CA LEU A 308 2.80 12.01 23.48
C LEU A 308 3.37 11.31 22.23
N THR A 309 2.78 11.54 21.06
CA THR A 309 3.27 11.02 19.77
C THR A 309 4.66 11.56 19.48
N GLN A 310 4.87 12.87 19.66
CA GLN A 310 6.19 13.50 19.50
C GLN A 310 7.21 12.92 20.49
N ARG A 311 6.84 12.74 21.77
CA ARG A 311 7.71 12.14 22.79
C ARG A 311 8.13 10.72 22.43
N ALA A 312 7.19 9.90 21.95
CA ALA A 312 7.45 8.53 21.56
C ALA A 312 8.44 8.46 20.38
N VAL A 313 8.19 9.24 19.33
CA VAL A 313 9.05 9.29 18.14
C VAL A 313 10.46 9.80 18.51
N VAL A 314 10.56 10.94 19.18
CA VAL A 314 11.85 11.53 19.58
C VAL A 314 12.61 10.63 20.57
N GLY A 315 11.90 10.09 21.57
CA GLY A 315 12.49 9.17 22.55
C GLY A 315 13.04 7.91 21.91
N SER A 316 12.34 7.37 20.90
CA SER A 316 12.78 6.20 20.15
C SER A 316 13.97 6.48 19.24
N LEU A 317 13.99 7.64 18.59
CA LEU A 317 15.15 8.10 17.82
C LEU A 317 16.38 8.11 18.70
N PHE A 318 16.29 8.75 19.86
CA PHE A 318 17.40 8.85 20.79
C PHE A 318 17.87 7.50 21.35
N ALA A 319 16.95 6.65 21.80
CA ALA A 319 17.29 5.30 22.25
C ALA A 319 18.03 4.49 21.17
N SER A 320 17.65 4.68 19.90
CA SER A 320 18.30 4.02 18.77
C SER A 320 19.69 4.58 18.49
N LEU A 321 19.92 5.89 18.69
CA LEU A 321 21.24 6.51 18.62
C LEU A 321 22.17 6.05 19.75
N ASP A 322 21.64 5.90 20.96
CA ASP A 322 22.37 5.41 22.13
C ASP A 322 22.81 3.94 21.94
N SER A 323 21.94 3.09 21.40
CA SER A 323 22.25 1.66 21.15
C SER A 323 23.40 1.43 20.15
N MET A 324 23.65 2.38 19.24
CA MET A 324 24.79 2.33 18.31
C MET A 324 26.11 2.70 18.99
N SER A 325 26.07 3.26 20.21
CA SER A 325 27.24 3.63 21.00
C SER A 325 27.66 2.47 21.93
N ALA A 326 28.03 1.32 21.34
CA ALA A 326 28.71 0.25 22.08
C ALA A 326 30.12 0.70 22.55
N PRO A 327 30.71 0.09 23.60
CA PRO A 327 31.58 0.77 24.57
C PRO A 327 32.96 1.24 24.06
N ASN A 328 33.35 0.89 22.84
CA ASN A 328 34.75 0.99 22.39
C ASN A 328 35.00 2.14 21.41
N ALA A 329 34.00 2.99 21.16
CA ALA A 329 34.14 4.16 20.29
C ALA A 329 33.42 5.40 20.87
N CYS A 330 34.10 6.07 21.80
CA CYS A 330 34.03 7.51 22.06
C CYS A 330 32.62 8.14 22.13
N SER A 331 32.01 8.13 23.32
CA SER A 331 30.75 8.78 23.70
C SER A 331 30.79 10.33 23.71
N ARG A 332 31.60 10.98 22.87
CA ARG A 332 31.63 12.45 22.74
C ARG A 332 30.98 12.95 21.45
N SER A 333 31.02 12.19 20.36
CA SER A 333 30.61 12.71 19.04
C SER A 333 29.08 12.81 18.85
N ALA A 334 28.30 11.82 19.29
CA ALA A 334 26.85 11.83 19.09
C ALA A 334 26.15 12.88 19.96
N VAL A 335 26.51 12.95 21.26
CA VAL A 335 26.00 13.98 22.17
C VAL A 335 26.43 15.37 21.71
N SER A 336 27.70 15.56 21.30
CA SER A 336 28.17 16.85 20.78
C SER A 336 27.45 17.27 19.49
N LEU A 337 27.23 16.34 18.54
CA LEU A 337 26.48 16.61 17.31
C LEU A 337 25.02 16.98 17.59
N ILE A 338 24.35 16.25 18.49
CA ILE A 338 22.96 16.51 18.85
C ILE A 338 22.87 17.83 19.64
N THR A 339 23.81 18.10 20.54
CA THR A 339 23.92 19.36 21.30
C THR A 339 24.12 20.54 20.36
N ALA A 340 25.01 20.44 19.37
CA ALA A 340 25.19 21.49 18.37
C ALA A 340 23.89 21.75 17.56
N VAL A 341 23.14 20.70 17.19
CA VAL A 341 21.85 20.87 16.50
C VAL A 341 20.78 21.48 17.42
N ILE A 342 20.77 21.11 18.70
CA ILE A 342 19.86 21.70 19.69
C ILE A 342 20.17 23.19 19.88
N LEU A 343 21.44 23.57 19.96
CA LEU A 343 21.87 24.94 20.25
C LEU A 343 21.82 25.88 19.05
N THR A 344 21.90 25.37 17.82
CA THR A 344 21.93 26.20 16.60
C THR A 344 20.54 26.57 16.07
N ARG A 345 19.47 26.06 16.68
CA ARG A 345 18.08 26.30 16.23
C ARG A 345 17.21 26.79 17.37
N THR A 346 16.23 27.62 17.03
CA THR A 346 15.15 28.00 17.96
C THR A 346 14.13 26.87 17.98
N TRP A 347 14.03 26.20 19.12
CA TRP A 347 13.06 25.14 19.33
C TRP A 347 11.90 25.65 20.16
N GLY A 348 10.68 25.22 19.83
CA GLY A 348 9.53 25.44 20.71
C GLY A 348 9.79 24.81 22.10
N GLN A 349 9.21 25.40 23.14
CA GLN A 349 9.42 25.01 24.54
C GLN A 349 9.21 23.49 24.78
N ASN A 350 8.31 22.87 24.03
CA ASN A 350 8.03 21.43 24.12
C ASN A 350 9.21 20.55 23.67
N TYR A 351 9.91 20.93 22.60
CA TYR A 351 11.11 20.22 22.13
C TYR A 351 12.29 20.45 23.07
N ALA A 352 12.47 21.68 23.56
CA ALA A 352 13.50 21.99 24.55
C ALA A 352 13.37 21.11 25.80
N ARG A 353 12.15 20.95 26.33
CA ARG A 353 11.86 20.03 27.45
C ARG A 353 12.20 18.57 27.11
N LEU A 354 11.90 18.12 25.89
CA LEU A 354 12.22 16.76 25.46
C LEU A 354 13.73 16.52 25.38
N PHE A 355 14.49 17.49 24.84
CA PHE A 355 15.94 17.41 24.78
C PHE A 355 16.56 17.36 26.17
N VAL A 356 16.15 18.25 27.07
CA VAL A 356 16.64 18.27 28.46
C VAL A 356 16.31 16.95 29.17
N CYS A 357 15.08 16.43 29.05
CA CYS A 357 14.69 15.15 29.65
C CYS A 357 15.42 13.94 29.07
N TRP A 358 15.83 13.98 27.79
CA TRP A 358 16.64 12.90 27.21
C TRP A 358 18.08 12.99 27.71
N ILE A 359 18.69 14.17 27.58
CA ILE A 359 20.07 14.42 27.99
C ILE A 359 20.26 14.12 29.49
N SER A 360 19.27 14.43 30.32
CA SER A 360 19.32 14.17 31.77
C SER A 360 19.40 12.68 32.14
N ARG A 361 19.14 11.76 31.21
CA ARG A 361 19.29 10.31 31.44
C ARG A 361 20.76 9.88 31.49
N ASN A 362 21.68 10.72 31.01
CA ASN A 362 23.11 10.49 31.06
C ASN A 362 23.77 11.71 31.72
N THR A 363 24.19 11.59 32.98
CA THR A 363 24.74 12.69 33.77
C THR A 363 25.92 13.38 33.10
N ARG A 364 26.81 12.62 32.44
CA ARG A 364 27.95 13.18 31.69
C ARG A 364 27.51 13.93 30.43
N ALA A 365 26.49 13.43 29.73
CA ALA A 365 25.92 14.12 28.58
C ALA A 365 25.23 15.42 29.01
N LEU A 366 24.56 15.42 30.17
CA LEU A 366 23.95 16.59 30.78
C LEU A 366 24.98 17.63 31.19
N GLU A 367 26.06 17.23 31.85
CA GLU A 367 27.17 18.14 32.18
C GLU A 367 27.77 18.77 30.93
N THR A 368 28.01 17.96 29.89
CA THR A 368 28.55 18.46 28.61
C THR A 368 27.56 19.42 27.94
N PHE A 369 26.28 19.07 27.87
CA PHE A 369 25.24 19.91 27.28
C PHE A 369 25.07 21.23 28.04
N ILE A 370 25.03 21.20 29.37
CA ILE A 370 24.93 22.42 30.19
C ILE A 370 26.18 23.28 29.97
N SER A 371 27.37 22.67 29.93
CA SER A 371 28.61 23.39 29.62
C SER A 371 28.55 24.06 28.24
N ASP A 372 28.04 23.36 27.23
CA ASP A 372 27.90 23.89 25.87
C ASP A 372 26.84 25.02 25.82
N VAL A 373 25.67 24.83 26.45
CA VAL A 373 24.64 25.87 26.61
C VAL A 373 25.24 27.12 27.27
N LEU A 374 25.94 26.94 28.39
CA LEU A 374 26.57 28.02 29.12
C LEU A 374 27.62 28.72 28.25
N SER A 375 28.43 27.99 27.48
CA SER A 375 29.41 28.58 26.58
C SER A 375 28.76 29.45 25.48
N VAL A 376 27.63 29.02 24.94
CA VAL A 376 26.88 29.80 23.94
C VAL A 376 26.22 31.01 24.61
N TRP A 377 25.57 30.83 25.76
CA TRP A 377 24.85 31.89 26.47
C TRP A 377 25.77 32.96 27.08
N THR A 378 26.98 32.57 27.46
CA THR A 378 28.01 33.49 27.98
C THR A 378 28.89 34.08 26.88
N SER A 379 28.69 33.70 25.61
CA SER A 379 29.40 34.29 24.48
C SER A 379 29.06 35.78 24.35
N PRO A 380 30.05 36.68 24.20
CA PRO A 380 29.83 38.12 24.02
C PRO A 380 28.90 38.42 22.83
N ASP A 381 29.00 37.65 21.76
CA ASP A 381 28.14 37.79 20.58
C ASP A 381 26.70 37.42 20.90
N HIS A 382 26.48 36.32 21.63
CA HIS A 382 25.14 35.92 22.03
C HIS A 382 24.52 36.97 22.96
N VAL A 383 25.26 37.45 23.97
CA VAL A 383 24.78 38.52 24.86
C VAL A 383 24.45 39.80 24.08
N LYS A 384 25.24 40.14 23.07
CA LYS A 384 25.06 41.35 22.25
C LYS A 384 23.85 41.27 21.30
N TYR A 385 23.54 40.10 20.75
CA TYR A 385 22.51 39.95 19.70
C TYR A 385 21.22 39.27 20.16
N SER A 386 21.17 38.63 21.34
CA SER A 386 20.01 37.84 21.77
C SER A 386 18.96 38.62 22.57
N LEU A 387 19.20 39.91 22.86
CA LEU A 387 18.45 40.67 23.88
C LEU A 387 17.59 41.84 23.36
N LEU A 388 17.12 41.83 22.11
CA LEU A 388 16.25 42.93 21.65
C LEU A 388 14.83 42.53 21.23
N SER A 389 14.60 41.32 20.71
CA SER A 389 13.26 40.92 20.23
C SER A 389 12.50 39.97 21.16
N GLN A 390 13.16 39.30 22.12
CA GLN A 390 12.52 38.30 22.99
C GLN A 390 12.40 38.73 24.46
N HIS A 391 12.98 39.87 24.85
CA HIS A 391 12.86 40.44 26.19
C HIS A 391 11.75 41.49 26.31
N LEU A 392 11.07 41.81 25.22
CA LEU A 392 9.85 42.63 25.23
C LEU A 392 8.64 41.71 25.45
N CYS A 393 8.44 41.31 26.70
CA CYS A 393 7.11 41.02 27.24
C CYS A 393 6.67 42.23 28.08
#